data_AF-A0A442NLJ0-F1
#
_entry.id   AF-A0A442NLJ0-F1
#
_cell.length_a   1.000
_cell.length_b   1.000
_cell.length_c   1.000
_cell.angle_alpha   90.00
_cell.angle_beta   90.00
_cell.angle_gamma   90.00
#
_symmetry.space_group_name_H-M   'P 1'
#
loop_
_entity.id
_entity.type
_entity.pdbx_description
1 polymer ?
#
loop_
_entity_poly.entity_id
_entity_poly.type
_entity_poly.pdbx_seq_one_letter_code
_entity_poly.pdbx_strand_id
1 'polypeptide(L)'
;MGASTNRIGGRALAARLAGPGGYYNIGNAIGLCVGLALQVRQVALGADGGLSASLQAAHSYFAGSWNAVALTVATAIFFWSGEEYHRGLAKRPPDAARIRRGDFLSGIGAVALGMSLLLIGDPILAITSGFLHAAGKFGSAWKTGPRGTELTKPKIAHLFRKAVLISRFPAVLVALIEIVKALGSPAADVLHSMVMPATLLVCCLLWAWADILLLDQKLNVSAAGNTSQNIPE
;
A
#
# COMPACT_ATOMS: atom_id res chain seq x y z
N MET A 1 21.88 -8.07 -32.54
CA MET A 1 21.72 -6.81 -31.77
C MET A 1 20.52 -6.83 -30.79
N GLY A 2 20.15 -7.97 -30.16
CA GLY A 2 18.95 -8.08 -29.30
C GLY A 2 19.17 -8.22 -27.79
N ALA A 3 20.41 -8.46 -27.33
CA ALA A 3 20.68 -8.77 -25.92
C ALA A 3 20.91 -7.54 -25.01
N SER A 4 21.25 -6.39 -25.59
CA SER A 4 21.56 -5.15 -24.83
C SER A 4 20.28 -4.43 -24.37
N THR A 5 19.27 -4.33 -25.23
CA THR A 5 18.02 -3.61 -24.97
C THR A 5 17.18 -4.26 -23.87
N ASN A 6 17.13 -5.60 -23.82
CA ASN A 6 16.43 -6.35 -22.76
C ASN A 6 17.08 -6.18 -21.39
N ARG A 7 18.42 -6.02 -21.32
CA ARG A 7 19.11 -5.78 -20.04
C ARG A 7 18.88 -4.36 -19.52
N ILE A 8 18.76 -3.38 -20.41
CA ILE A 8 18.46 -1.99 -20.04
C ILE A 8 17.02 -1.88 -19.52
N GLY A 9 16.05 -2.49 -20.22
CA GLY A 9 14.66 -2.54 -19.77
C GLY A 9 14.49 -3.25 -18.43
N GLY A 10 15.12 -4.41 -18.25
CA GLY A 10 15.07 -5.17 -16.99
C GLY A 10 15.70 -4.43 -15.81
N ARG A 11 16.83 -3.74 -16.02
CA ARG A 11 17.48 -2.92 -14.98
C ARG A 11 16.67 -1.67 -14.63
N ALA A 12 16.07 -1.02 -15.62
CA ALA A 12 15.20 0.14 -15.38
C ALA A 12 13.94 -0.27 -14.59
N LEU A 13 13.33 -1.41 -14.94
CA LEU A 13 12.19 -1.94 -14.20
C LEU A 13 12.60 -2.33 -12.77
N ALA A 14 13.70 -3.07 -12.60
CA ALA A 14 14.21 -3.44 -11.27
C ALA A 14 14.49 -2.21 -10.40
N ALA A 15 15.02 -1.12 -10.99
CA ALA A 15 15.24 0.13 -10.27
C ALA A 15 13.94 0.82 -9.84
N ARG A 16 12.86 0.71 -10.63
CA ARG A 16 11.53 1.25 -10.27
C ARG A 16 10.84 0.43 -9.18
N LEU A 17 11.06 -0.88 -9.19
CA LEU A 17 10.50 -1.82 -8.23
C LEU A 17 11.29 -1.87 -6.92
N ALA A 18 12.50 -1.32 -6.89
CA ALA A 18 13.34 -1.25 -5.71
C ALA A 18 12.93 -0.12 -4.75
N GLY A 19 13.09 -0.38 -3.45
CA GLY A 19 12.79 0.58 -2.38
C GLY A 19 11.30 0.66 -2.03
N PRO A 20 10.96 1.48 -1.03
CA PRO A 20 9.62 1.44 -0.43
C PRO A 20 8.50 1.82 -1.40
N GLY A 21 8.70 2.80 -2.27
CA GLY A 21 7.74 3.15 -3.32
C GLY A 21 7.43 2.00 -4.27
N GLY A 22 8.47 1.23 -4.64
CA GLY A 22 8.33 0.02 -5.45
C GLY A 22 7.52 -1.05 -4.75
N TYR A 23 7.86 -1.39 -3.50
CA TYR A 23 7.11 -2.38 -2.72
C TYR A 23 5.64 -2.01 -2.51
N TYR A 24 5.32 -0.73 -2.27
CA TYR A 24 3.93 -0.28 -2.23
C TYR A 24 3.19 -0.56 -3.54
N ASN A 25 3.78 -0.15 -4.66
CA ASN A 25 3.16 -0.27 -5.97
C ASN A 25 3.04 -1.72 -6.43
N ILE A 26 3.99 -2.59 -6.07
CA ILE A 26 3.87 -4.05 -6.31
C ILE A 26 2.69 -4.61 -5.54
N GLY A 27 2.55 -4.30 -4.26
CA GLY A 27 1.40 -4.75 -3.46
C GLY A 27 0.07 -4.26 -4.04
N ASN A 28 0.00 -2.98 -4.43
CA ASN A 28 -1.21 -2.42 -5.06
C ASN A 28 -1.54 -3.10 -6.39
N ALA A 29 -0.52 -3.39 -7.21
CA ALA A 29 -0.69 -4.06 -8.49
C ALA A 29 -1.16 -5.51 -8.32
N ILE A 30 -0.59 -6.24 -7.36
CA ILE A 30 -1.02 -7.61 -7.05
C ILE A 30 -2.48 -7.60 -6.61
N GLY A 31 -2.85 -6.76 -5.64
CA GLY A 31 -4.23 -6.66 -5.14
C GLY A 31 -5.23 -6.31 -6.25
N LEU A 32 -4.89 -5.34 -7.09
CA LEU A 32 -5.70 -4.93 -8.24
C LEU A 32 -5.88 -6.06 -9.26
N CYS A 33 -4.78 -6.66 -9.70
CA CYS A 33 -4.79 -7.70 -10.73
C CYS A 33 -5.53 -8.96 -10.27
N VAL A 34 -5.27 -9.42 -9.05
CA VAL A 34 -5.94 -10.62 -8.51
C VAL A 34 -7.42 -10.35 -8.28
N GLY A 35 -7.79 -9.20 -7.69
CA GLY A 35 -9.18 -8.85 -7.46
C GLY A 35 -9.98 -8.78 -8.77
N LEU A 36 -9.44 -8.09 -9.78
CA LEU A 36 -10.06 -8.00 -11.10
C LEU A 36 -10.17 -9.39 -11.76
N ALA A 37 -9.10 -10.19 -11.73
CA ALA A 37 -9.09 -11.53 -12.31
C ALA A 37 -10.14 -12.44 -11.67
N LEU A 38 -10.33 -12.37 -10.35
CA LEU A 38 -11.36 -13.13 -9.65
C LEU A 38 -12.77 -12.66 -10.04
N GLN A 39 -13.00 -11.35 -10.12
CA GLN A 39 -14.30 -10.80 -10.55
C GLN A 39 -14.66 -11.25 -11.98
N VAL A 40 -13.69 -11.21 -12.90
CA VAL A 40 -13.90 -11.65 -14.29
C VAL A 40 -14.09 -13.17 -14.37
N ARG A 41 -13.29 -13.95 -13.61
CA ARG A 41 -13.40 -15.41 -13.58
C ARG A 41 -14.78 -15.89 -13.13
N GLN A 42 -15.39 -15.22 -12.15
CA GLN A 42 -16.73 -15.57 -11.68
C GLN A 42 -17.78 -15.55 -12.80
N VAL A 43 -17.66 -14.61 -13.74
CA VAL A 43 -18.59 -14.48 -14.86
C VAL A 43 -18.18 -15.36 -16.05
N ALA A 44 -16.88 -15.55 -16.27
CA ALA A 44 -16.36 -16.41 -17.34
C ALA A 44 -16.70 -17.90 -17.16
N LEU A 45 -16.87 -18.35 -15.92
CA LEU A 45 -17.31 -19.71 -15.61
C LEU A 45 -18.85 -19.89 -15.67
N GLY A 46 -19.60 -18.82 -15.87
CA GLY A 46 -21.06 -18.84 -16.01
C GLY A 46 -21.51 -19.10 -17.46
N ALA A 47 -22.82 -19.33 -17.63
CA ALA A 47 -23.43 -19.61 -18.94
C ALA A 47 -23.26 -18.47 -19.98
N ASP A 48 -23.04 -17.23 -19.51
CA ASP A 48 -22.89 -16.01 -20.32
C ASP A 48 -21.41 -15.58 -20.49
N GLY A 49 -20.45 -16.52 -20.48
CA GLY A 49 -19.00 -16.31 -20.46
C GLY A 49 -18.36 -15.62 -21.68
N GLY A 50 -18.99 -14.58 -22.24
CA GLY A 50 -18.50 -13.78 -23.37
C GLY A 50 -17.73 -12.51 -22.96
N LEU A 51 -17.15 -11.84 -23.96
CA LEU A 51 -16.40 -10.58 -23.79
C LEU A 51 -17.23 -9.49 -23.11
N SER A 52 -18.50 -9.34 -23.48
CA SER A 52 -19.41 -8.33 -22.90
C SER A 52 -19.58 -8.53 -21.40
N ALA A 53 -19.78 -9.78 -20.96
CA ALA A 53 -19.95 -10.11 -19.55
C ALA A 53 -18.65 -9.88 -18.75
N SER A 54 -17.50 -10.17 -19.36
CA SER A 54 -16.18 -9.86 -18.77
C SER A 54 -15.92 -8.36 -18.62
N LEU A 55 -16.32 -7.55 -19.61
CA LEU A 55 -16.22 -6.09 -19.55
C LEU A 55 -17.16 -5.52 -18.48
N GLN A 56 -18.37 -6.07 -18.36
CA GLN A 56 -19.30 -5.68 -17.30
C GLN A 56 -18.78 -6.07 -15.91
N ALA A 57 -18.16 -7.25 -15.77
CA ALA A 57 -17.50 -7.66 -14.53
C ALA A 57 -16.36 -6.69 -14.14
N ALA A 58 -15.55 -6.28 -15.12
CA ALA A 58 -14.50 -5.28 -14.91
C ALA A 58 -15.08 -3.92 -14.50
N HIS A 59 -16.14 -3.46 -15.17
CA HIS A 59 -16.85 -2.24 -14.77
C HIS A 59 -17.36 -2.34 -13.34
N SER A 60 -17.99 -3.47 -12.98
CA SER A 60 -18.51 -3.71 -11.63
C SER A 60 -17.40 -3.70 -10.58
N TYR A 61 -16.22 -4.25 -10.90
CA TYR A 61 -15.04 -4.22 -10.02
C TYR A 61 -14.60 -2.79 -9.68
N PHE A 62 -14.60 -1.89 -10.66
CA PHE A 62 -14.12 -0.51 -10.47
C PHE A 62 -15.21 0.46 -9.98
N ALA A 63 -16.44 0.29 -10.44
CA ALA A 63 -17.49 1.30 -10.30
C ALA A 63 -18.90 0.73 -10.09
N GLY A 64 -19.05 -0.59 -9.87
CA GLY A 64 -20.37 -1.23 -9.71
C GLY A 64 -21.12 -0.85 -8.44
N SER A 65 -20.43 -0.25 -7.46
CA SER A 65 -21.01 0.21 -6.20
C SER A 65 -20.17 1.34 -5.61
N TRP A 66 -20.73 2.07 -4.63
CA TRP A 66 -19.98 3.07 -3.87
C TRP A 66 -18.75 2.49 -3.16
N ASN A 67 -18.84 1.23 -2.70
CA ASN A 67 -17.70 0.50 -2.14
C ASN A 67 -16.59 0.32 -3.18
N ALA A 68 -16.95 -0.17 -4.38
CA ALA A 68 -16.00 -0.37 -5.48
C ALA A 68 -15.32 0.94 -5.91
N VAL A 69 -16.10 2.03 -5.99
CA VAL A 69 -15.55 3.37 -6.30
C VAL A 69 -14.58 3.82 -5.21
N ALA A 70 -14.95 3.72 -3.93
CA ALA A 70 -14.09 4.11 -2.82
C ALA A 70 -12.77 3.31 -2.81
N LEU A 71 -12.83 1.99 -3.05
CA LEU A 71 -11.65 1.13 -3.14
C LEU A 71 -10.79 1.44 -4.37
N THR A 72 -11.40 1.77 -5.50
CA THR A 72 -10.69 2.16 -6.73
C THR A 72 -9.94 3.46 -6.53
N VAL A 73 -10.60 4.46 -5.93
CA VAL A 73 -9.99 5.74 -5.59
C VAL A 73 -8.85 5.54 -4.58
N ALA A 74 -9.05 4.73 -3.55
CA ALA A 74 -8.00 4.40 -2.58
C ALA A 74 -6.78 3.79 -3.29
N THR A 75 -7.00 2.78 -4.13
CA THR A 75 -5.95 2.11 -4.92
C THR A 75 -5.18 3.09 -5.80
N ALA A 76 -5.88 3.97 -6.53
CA ALA A 76 -5.25 4.97 -7.39
C ALA A 76 -4.38 5.95 -6.59
N ILE A 77 -4.87 6.41 -5.43
CA ILE A 77 -4.12 7.29 -4.54
C ILE A 77 -2.89 6.58 -3.96
N PHE A 78 -3.00 5.29 -3.60
CA PHE A 78 -1.87 4.52 -3.10
C PHE A 78 -0.79 4.32 -4.17
N PHE A 79 -1.16 4.11 -5.44
CA PHE A 79 -0.20 4.09 -6.54
C PHE A 79 0.55 5.43 -6.67
N TRP A 80 -0.18 6.54 -6.61
CA TRP A 80 0.42 7.86 -6.67
C TRP A 80 1.37 8.10 -5.48
N SER A 81 0.93 7.75 -4.28
CA SER A 81 1.74 7.85 -3.06
C SER A 81 3.05 7.03 -3.19
N GLY A 82 2.98 5.80 -3.68
CA GLY A 82 4.14 4.96 -3.97
C GLY A 82 5.12 5.61 -4.95
N GLU A 83 4.63 6.25 -6.01
CA GLU A 83 5.47 6.98 -6.97
C GLU A 83 6.12 8.23 -6.33
N GLU A 84 5.42 8.95 -5.46
CA GLU A 84 6.02 10.08 -4.72
C GLU A 84 7.14 9.60 -3.78
N TYR A 85 6.99 8.45 -3.12
CA TYR A 85 8.07 7.85 -2.35
C TYR A 85 9.24 7.41 -3.23
N HIS A 86 8.97 6.74 -4.35
CA HIS A 86 10.01 6.32 -5.30
C HIS A 86 10.83 7.52 -5.80
N ARG A 87 10.16 8.57 -6.29
CA ARG A 87 10.81 9.81 -6.75
C ARG A 87 11.50 10.57 -5.63
N GLY A 88 10.92 10.55 -4.43
CA GLY A 88 11.51 11.20 -3.26
C GLY A 88 12.84 10.58 -2.85
N LEU A 89 12.96 9.27 -3.01
CA LEU A 89 14.14 8.50 -2.58
C LEU A 89 15.16 8.24 -3.69
N ALA A 90 14.82 8.56 -4.94
CA ALA A 90 15.75 8.48 -6.07
C ALA A 90 16.89 9.52 -5.99
N LYS A 91 16.73 10.59 -5.18
CA LYS A 91 17.75 11.64 -5.01
C LYS A 91 18.63 11.40 -3.78
N ARG A 92 19.86 11.90 -3.83
CA ARG A 92 20.77 11.98 -2.67
C ARG A 92 21.21 13.45 -2.46
N PRO A 93 20.88 14.08 -1.32
CA PRO A 93 20.03 13.56 -0.25
C PRO A 93 18.56 13.36 -0.70
N PRO A 94 17.78 12.52 0.00
CA PRO A 94 16.35 12.32 -0.29
C PRO A 94 15.53 13.61 -0.27
N ASP A 95 14.52 13.69 -1.14
CA ASP A 95 13.61 14.83 -1.27
C ASP A 95 12.46 14.74 -0.24
N ALA A 96 12.66 15.40 0.91
CA ALA A 96 11.73 15.38 2.03
C ALA A 96 10.33 15.90 1.68
N ALA A 97 10.22 16.84 0.73
CA ALA A 97 8.93 17.38 0.30
C ALA A 97 8.10 16.32 -0.45
N ARG A 98 8.75 15.53 -1.31
CA ARG A 98 8.10 14.41 -2.01
C ARG A 98 7.65 13.32 -1.05
N ILE A 99 8.50 12.94 -0.10
CA ILE A 99 8.14 11.94 0.92
C ILE A 99 6.93 12.41 1.74
N ARG A 100 6.89 13.70 2.13
CA ARG A 100 5.74 14.29 2.82
C ARG A 100 4.46 14.25 1.98
N ARG A 101 4.55 14.53 0.67
CA ARG A 101 3.40 14.40 -0.23
C ARG A 101 2.93 12.96 -0.34
N GLY A 102 3.87 12.00 -0.42
CA GLY A 102 3.56 10.57 -0.37
C GLY A 102 2.81 10.21 0.91
N ASP A 103 3.27 10.67 2.08
CA ASP A 103 2.58 10.47 3.36
C ASP A 103 1.18 11.09 3.35
N PHE A 104 1.04 12.34 2.90
CA PHE A 104 -0.26 13.02 2.85
C PHE A 104 -1.27 12.29 1.94
N LEU A 105 -0.85 11.94 0.72
CA LEU A 105 -1.68 11.19 -0.23
C LEU A 105 -2.03 9.82 0.33
N SER A 106 -1.08 9.11 0.94
CA SER A 106 -1.36 7.81 1.59
C SER A 106 -2.40 7.94 2.69
N GLY A 107 -2.42 9.06 3.43
CA GLY A 107 -3.45 9.36 4.42
C GLY A 107 -4.83 9.50 3.79
N ILE A 108 -4.95 10.23 2.68
CA ILE A 108 -6.21 10.36 1.92
C ILE A 108 -6.66 8.99 1.39
N GLY A 109 -5.74 8.21 0.82
CA GLY A 109 -6.01 6.86 0.33
C GLY A 109 -6.53 5.95 1.45
N ALA A 110 -5.98 6.06 2.66
CA ALA A 110 -6.45 5.31 3.82
C ALA A 110 -7.85 5.73 4.30
N VAL A 111 -8.21 7.01 4.19
CA VAL A 111 -9.59 7.45 4.43
C VAL A 111 -10.54 6.82 3.43
N ALA A 112 -10.22 6.84 2.13
CA ALA A 112 -11.03 6.20 1.09
C ALA A 112 -11.15 4.68 1.31
N LEU A 113 -10.05 4.02 1.69
CA LEU A 113 -10.04 2.60 2.07
C LEU A 113 -10.95 2.35 3.29
N GLY A 114 -10.86 3.18 4.32
CA GLY A 114 -11.71 3.09 5.51
C GLY A 114 -13.20 3.21 5.15
N MET A 115 -13.56 4.12 4.25
CA MET A 115 -14.94 4.26 3.76
C MET A 115 -15.40 3.01 3.02
N SER A 116 -14.56 2.44 2.14
CA SER A 116 -14.84 1.16 1.48
C SER A 116 -15.09 0.04 2.50
N LEU A 117 -14.24 -0.08 3.52
CA LEU A 117 -14.37 -1.09 4.58
C LEU A 117 -15.65 -0.91 5.43
N LEU A 118 -16.06 0.34 5.69
CA LEU A 118 -17.35 0.61 6.34
C LEU A 118 -18.54 0.19 5.46
N LEU A 119 -18.47 0.47 4.15
CA LEU A 119 -19.53 0.14 3.20
C LEU A 119 -19.70 -1.37 2.99
N ILE A 120 -18.64 -2.17 3.17
CA ILE A 120 -18.71 -3.64 3.15
C ILE A 120 -18.99 -4.25 4.54
N GLY A 121 -19.17 -3.42 5.58
CA GLY A 121 -19.55 -3.86 6.91
C GLY A 121 -18.41 -4.38 7.78
N ASP A 122 -17.15 -3.98 7.52
CA ASP A 122 -15.99 -4.32 8.35
C ASP A 122 -15.47 -3.10 9.14
N PRO A 123 -16.10 -2.78 10.28
CA PRO A 123 -15.73 -1.61 11.08
C PRO A 123 -14.35 -1.75 11.74
N ILE A 124 -13.90 -2.97 12.05
CA ILE A 124 -12.61 -3.19 12.70
C ILE A 124 -11.48 -2.88 11.73
N LEU A 125 -11.56 -3.37 10.49
CA LEU A 125 -10.59 -3.02 9.47
C LEU A 125 -10.71 -1.54 9.08
N ALA A 126 -11.91 -0.97 9.04
CA ALA A 126 -12.07 0.46 8.77
C ALA A 126 -11.36 1.35 9.81
N ILE A 127 -11.50 1.04 11.10
CA ILE A 127 -10.82 1.78 12.18
C ILE A 127 -9.31 1.58 12.10
N THR A 128 -8.85 0.37 11.81
CA THR A 128 -7.42 0.05 11.87
C THR A 128 -6.71 0.39 10.56
N SER A 129 -7.06 -0.27 9.47
CA SER A 129 -6.46 -0.07 8.14
C SER A 129 -6.86 1.24 7.47
N GLY A 130 -7.99 1.84 7.88
CA GLY A 130 -8.40 3.17 7.43
C GLY A 130 -7.95 4.29 8.38
N PHE A 131 -8.65 4.44 9.51
CA PHE A 131 -8.46 5.59 10.40
C PHE A 131 -7.08 5.64 11.07
N LEU A 132 -6.63 4.56 11.72
CA LEU A 132 -5.32 4.54 12.39
C LEU A 132 -4.18 4.71 11.38
N HIS A 133 -4.30 4.10 10.20
CA HIS A 133 -3.35 4.29 9.10
C HIS A 133 -3.31 5.76 8.63
N ALA A 134 -4.48 6.36 8.39
CA ALA A 134 -4.60 7.76 8.00
C ALA A 134 -3.99 8.70 9.04
N ALA A 135 -4.29 8.48 10.33
CA ALA A 135 -3.71 9.25 11.42
C ALA A 135 -2.18 9.15 11.46
N GLY A 136 -1.61 7.96 11.27
CA GLY A 136 -0.17 7.74 11.18
C GLY A 136 0.49 8.46 10.00
N LYS A 137 -0.15 8.42 8.83
CA LYS A 137 0.34 9.06 7.59
C LYS A 137 0.21 10.58 7.62
N PHE A 138 -0.92 11.13 8.04
CA PHE A 138 -1.08 12.58 8.23
C PHE A 138 -0.16 13.14 9.32
N GLY A 139 -0.02 12.43 10.45
CA GLY A 139 0.91 12.80 11.51
C GLY A 139 2.37 12.80 11.02
N SER A 140 2.73 11.86 10.15
CA SER A 140 4.05 11.84 9.50
C SER A 140 4.24 13.00 8.54
N ALA A 141 3.21 13.35 7.75
CA ALA A 141 3.28 14.45 6.80
C ALA A 141 3.42 15.82 7.50
N TRP A 142 2.64 16.06 8.55
CA TRP A 142 2.62 17.35 9.26
C TRP A 142 3.90 17.63 10.03
N LYS A 143 4.57 16.58 10.54
CA LYS A 143 5.72 16.73 11.45
C LYS A 143 7.08 16.73 10.74
N THR A 144 7.11 16.53 9.43
CA THR A 144 8.32 16.61 8.62
C THR A 144 8.43 17.99 7.96
N GLY A 145 9.38 18.79 8.42
CA GLY A 145 9.62 20.15 7.95
C GLY A 145 10.15 20.25 6.52
N PRO A 146 10.25 21.47 5.97
CA PRO A 146 10.63 21.72 4.57
C PRO A 146 11.99 21.13 4.17
N ARG A 147 12.89 20.92 5.13
CA ARG A 147 14.23 20.33 4.93
C ARG A 147 14.38 18.92 5.53
N GLY A 148 13.28 18.25 5.87
CA GLY A 148 13.34 16.97 6.58
C GLY A 148 13.63 17.10 8.09
N THR A 149 13.75 18.33 8.59
CA THR A 149 13.85 18.63 10.03
C THR A 149 12.55 18.25 10.73
N GLU A 150 12.61 17.51 11.83
CA GLU A 150 11.42 17.20 12.62
C GLU A 150 10.93 18.47 13.32
N LEU A 151 9.72 18.93 12.97
CA LEU A 151 9.12 20.17 13.52
C LEU A 151 8.69 20.02 14.98
N THR A 152 8.68 18.80 15.53
CA THR A 152 8.18 18.50 16.89
C THR A 152 9.04 17.42 17.57
N LYS A 153 8.86 17.21 18.88
CA LYS A 153 9.60 16.22 19.67
C LYS A 153 9.69 14.85 18.95
N PRO A 154 10.89 14.27 18.80
CA PRO A 154 11.12 13.10 17.95
C PRO A 154 10.34 11.85 18.37
N LYS A 155 10.02 11.74 19.66
CA LYS A 155 9.20 10.65 20.21
C LYS A 155 7.80 10.59 19.59
N ILE A 156 7.17 11.73 19.28
CA ILE A 156 5.79 11.76 18.79
C ILE A 156 5.75 11.45 17.29
N ALA A 157 6.70 11.96 16.51
CA ALA A 157 6.84 11.60 15.10
C ALA A 157 7.06 10.08 14.94
N HIS A 158 7.82 9.47 15.86
CA HIS A 158 8.04 8.03 15.88
C HIS A 158 6.77 7.22 16.17
N LEU A 159 5.90 7.69 17.08
CA LEU A 159 4.61 7.03 17.36
C LEU A 159 3.71 6.98 16.12
N PHE A 160 3.57 8.07 15.37
CA PHE A 160 2.76 8.09 14.15
C PHE A 160 3.28 7.11 13.09
N ARG A 161 4.59 7.00 12.93
CA ARG A 161 5.18 6.05 11.98
C ARG A 161 4.98 4.59 12.42
N LYS A 162 5.07 4.31 13.73
CA LYS A 162 4.76 2.99 14.30
C LYS A 162 3.27 2.64 14.18
N ALA A 163 2.37 3.61 14.32
CA ALA A 163 0.93 3.42 14.15
C ALA A 163 0.59 2.86 12.77
N VAL A 164 1.30 3.29 11.71
CA VAL A 164 1.14 2.76 10.36
C VAL A 164 1.49 1.26 10.30
N LEU A 165 2.57 0.82 10.93
CA LEU A 165 2.88 -0.62 11.00
C LEU A 165 1.84 -1.41 11.80
N ILE A 166 1.44 -0.87 12.95
CA ILE A 166 0.43 -1.50 13.83
C ILE A 166 -0.91 -1.64 13.10
N SER A 167 -1.27 -0.68 12.24
CA SER A 167 -2.52 -0.72 11.46
C SER A 167 -2.66 -1.95 10.56
N ARG A 168 -1.55 -2.63 10.23
CA ARG A 168 -1.54 -3.82 9.37
C ARG A 168 -1.80 -5.12 10.13
N PHE A 169 -1.57 -5.13 11.43
CA PHE A 169 -1.69 -6.35 12.24
C PHE A 169 -3.08 -6.98 12.17
N PRO A 170 -4.19 -6.21 12.28
CA PRO A 170 -5.54 -6.79 12.14
C PRO A 170 -5.79 -7.43 10.77
N ALA A 171 -5.35 -6.78 9.68
CA ALA A 171 -5.50 -7.31 8.33
C ALA A 171 -4.70 -8.60 8.12
N VAL A 172 -3.47 -8.67 8.66
CA VAL A 172 -2.66 -9.90 8.65
C VAL A 172 -3.35 -11.02 9.44
N LEU A 173 -3.88 -10.71 10.62
CA LEU A 173 -4.58 -11.69 11.45
C LEU A 173 -5.83 -12.23 10.74
N VAL A 174 -6.64 -11.37 10.13
CA VAL A 174 -7.81 -11.78 9.34
C VAL A 174 -7.39 -12.69 8.20
N ALA A 175 -6.37 -12.32 7.43
CA ALA A 175 -5.85 -13.14 6.33
C ALA A 175 -5.39 -14.54 6.80
N LEU A 176 -4.66 -14.60 7.93
CA LEU A 176 -4.21 -15.87 8.51
C LEU A 176 -5.39 -16.74 8.99
N ILE A 177 -6.38 -16.14 9.65
CA ILE A 177 -7.58 -16.85 10.10
C ILE A 177 -8.32 -17.45 8.91
N GLU A 178 -8.53 -16.69 7.84
CA GLU A 178 -9.22 -17.16 6.63
C GLU A 178 -8.43 -18.26 5.90
N ILE A 179 -7.08 -18.19 5.89
CA ILE A 179 -6.23 -19.28 5.40
C ILE A 179 -6.43 -20.56 6.22
N VAL A 180 -6.40 -20.46 7.56
CA VAL A 180 -6.58 -21.62 8.44
C VAL A 180 -7.97 -22.24 8.26
N LYS A 181 -9.02 -21.41 8.15
CA LYS A 181 -10.38 -21.88 7.86
C LYS A 181 -10.47 -22.60 6.52
N ALA A 182 -9.84 -22.06 5.48
CA ALA A 182 -9.83 -22.68 4.15
C ALA A 182 -9.12 -24.04 4.16
N LEU A 183 -8.01 -24.16 4.89
CA LEU A 183 -7.26 -25.43 5.05
C LEU A 183 -8.01 -26.48 5.88
N GLY A 184 -8.80 -26.05 6.86
CA GLY A 184 -9.62 -26.94 7.69
C GLY A 184 -10.95 -27.34 7.04
N SER A 185 -11.30 -26.75 5.91
CA SER A 185 -12.57 -27.03 5.22
C SER A 185 -12.45 -28.30 4.38
N PRO A 186 -13.42 -29.24 4.46
CA PRO A 186 -13.47 -30.43 3.60
C PRO A 186 -13.86 -30.11 2.14
N ALA A 187 -13.95 -28.83 1.77
CA ALA A 187 -14.35 -28.40 0.44
C ALA A 187 -13.32 -28.78 -0.62
N ALA A 188 -13.80 -29.19 -1.81
CA ALA A 188 -12.97 -29.67 -2.91
C ALA A 188 -12.07 -28.58 -3.55
N ASP A 189 -12.31 -27.29 -3.27
CA ASP A 189 -11.57 -26.17 -3.86
C ASP A 189 -10.92 -25.26 -2.81
N VAL A 190 -10.04 -25.86 -2.01
CA VAL A 190 -9.19 -25.18 -1.02
C VAL A 190 -8.38 -24.06 -1.69
N LEU A 191 -7.86 -24.31 -2.90
CA LEU A 191 -6.99 -23.37 -3.60
C LEU A 191 -7.74 -22.08 -3.97
N HIS A 192 -8.98 -22.17 -4.48
CA HIS A 192 -9.79 -21.00 -4.77
C HIS A 192 -10.15 -20.22 -3.50
N SER A 193 -10.47 -20.92 -2.42
CA SER A 193 -10.83 -20.33 -1.12
C SER A 193 -9.65 -19.57 -0.47
N MET A 194 -8.41 -19.92 -0.82
CA MET A 194 -7.20 -19.29 -0.29
C MET A 194 -6.71 -18.08 -1.09
N VAL A 195 -7.16 -17.88 -2.34
CA VAL A 195 -6.57 -16.85 -3.22
C VAL A 195 -6.66 -15.44 -2.61
N MET A 196 -7.85 -15.03 -2.16
CA MET A 196 -8.07 -13.70 -1.58
C MET A 196 -7.28 -13.47 -0.28
N PRO A 197 -7.36 -14.36 0.74
CA PRO A 197 -6.63 -14.14 1.98
C PRO A 197 -5.10 -14.27 1.80
N ALA A 198 -4.61 -15.17 0.93
CA ALA A 198 -3.19 -15.24 0.61
C ALA A 198 -2.70 -13.97 -0.10
N THR A 199 -3.51 -13.43 -1.01
CA THR A 199 -3.21 -12.15 -1.69
C THR A 199 -3.15 -11.01 -0.69
N LEU A 200 -4.14 -10.90 0.20
CA LEU A 200 -4.16 -9.89 1.26
C LEU A 200 -2.91 -10.00 2.14
N LEU A 201 -2.52 -11.21 2.55
CA LEU A 201 -1.32 -11.45 3.35
C LEU A 201 -0.06 -10.98 2.61
N VAL A 202 0.14 -11.36 1.35
CA VAL A 202 1.29 -10.94 0.54
C VAL A 202 1.33 -9.41 0.41
N CYS A 203 0.21 -8.77 0.10
CA CYS A 203 0.11 -7.31 0.04
C CYS A 203 0.47 -6.66 1.37
N CYS A 204 -0.09 -7.15 2.48
CA CYS A 204 0.23 -6.65 3.82
C CYS A 204 1.71 -6.75 4.16
N LEU A 205 2.38 -7.85 3.80
CA LEU A 205 3.81 -8.04 4.02
C LEU A 205 4.66 -7.08 3.17
N LEU A 206 4.35 -6.93 1.88
CA LEU A 206 5.04 -5.99 0.99
C LEU A 206 4.92 -4.56 1.50
N TRP A 207 3.72 -4.17 1.89
CA TRP A 207 3.46 -2.83 2.39
C TRP A 207 4.06 -2.59 3.78
N ALA A 208 4.07 -3.58 4.67
CA ALA A 208 4.77 -3.50 5.95
C ALA A 208 6.28 -3.34 5.76
N TRP A 209 6.84 -4.08 4.81
CA TRP A 209 8.26 -3.95 4.45
C TRP A 209 8.58 -2.56 3.92
N ALA A 210 7.72 -1.99 3.06
CA ALA A 210 7.85 -0.61 2.61
C ALA A 210 7.84 0.41 3.76
N ASP A 211 6.96 0.21 4.76
CA ASP A 211 6.91 1.07 5.95
C ASP A 211 8.19 1.00 6.79
N ILE A 212 8.78 -0.19 6.96
CA ILE A 212 10.06 -0.39 7.66
C ILE A 212 11.18 0.37 6.94
N LEU A 213 11.28 0.23 5.62
CA LEU A 213 12.30 0.94 4.83
C LEU A 213 12.16 2.46 4.92
N LEU A 214 10.93 2.98 4.95
CA LEU A 214 10.68 4.42 5.15
C LEU A 214 11.01 4.88 6.57
N LEU A 215 10.78 4.04 7.57
CA LEU A 215 11.14 4.31 8.96
C LEU A 215 12.65 4.49 9.10
N ASP A 216 13.42 3.51 8.62
CA ASP A 216 14.89 3.52 8.73
C ASP A 216 15.51 4.73 8.03
N GLN A 217 15.02 5.09 6.84
CA GLN A 217 15.52 6.27 6.14
C GLN A 217 15.19 7.57 6.86
N LYS A 218 13.99 7.71 7.42
CA LYS A 218 13.62 8.90 8.20
C LYS A 218 14.49 9.02 9.46
N LEU A 219 14.84 7.90 10.10
CA LEU A 219 15.78 7.90 11.23
C LEU A 219 17.18 8.37 10.83
N ASN A 220 17.68 7.90 9.68
CA ASN A 220 19.00 8.28 9.18
C ASN A 220 19.08 9.77 8.81
N VAL A 221 18.02 10.33 8.21
CA VAL A 221 17.95 11.77 7.89
C VAL A 221 17.91 12.63 9.17
N SER A 222 17.12 12.23 10.18
CA SER A 222 17.06 12.95 11.46
C SER A 222 18.39 12.93 12.22
N ALA A 223 19.11 11.80 12.19
CA ALA A 223 20.43 11.70 12.83
C ALA A 223 21.47 12.63 12.17
N ALA A 224 21.49 12.70 10.84
CA ALA A 224 22.39 13.56 10.08
C ALA A 224 22.12 15.06 10.30
N GLY A 225 20.85 15.46 10.42
CA GLY A 225 20.47 16.86 10.70
C GLY A 225 20.95 17.36 12.07
N ASN A 226 20.95 16.50 13.08
CA ASN A 226 21.43 16.84 14.43
C ASN A 226 22.97 16.99 14.50
N THR A 227 23.72 16.27 13.66
CA THR A 227 25.20 16.37 13.65
C THR A 227 25.67 17.70 13.06
N SER A 228 24.96 18.24 12.06
CA SER A 228 25.26 19.54 11.46
C SER A 228 24.91 20.76 12.32
N GLN A 229 24.16 20.59 13.42
CA GLN A 229 23.82 21.68 14.34
C GLN A 229 24.78 21.80 15.54
N ASN A 230 25.73 20.88 15.69
CA ASN A 230 26.68 20.84 16.80
C ASN A 230 28.12 21.21 16.40
N ILE A 231 28.29 22.08 15.39
CA ILE A 231 29.59 22.73 15.17
C ILE A 231 29.59 24.01 16.01
N PRO A 232 30.31 24.06 17.14
CA PRO A 232 30.52 25.33 17.83
C PRO A 232 31.33 26.25 16.91
N GLU A 233 30.81 27.46 16.68
CA GLU A 233 31.63 28.57 16.15
C GLU A 233 32.71 28.97 17.16
#